data_AF-A0A1H3U1P5-F1
#
_entry.id   AF-A0A1H3U1P5-F1
#
_cell.length_a   1.000
_cell.length_b   1.000
_cell.length_c   1.000
_cell.angle_alpha   90.00
_cell.angle_beta   90.00
_cell.angle_gamma   90.00
#
_symmetry.space_group_name_H-M   'P 1'
#
loop_
_entity.id
_entity.type
_entity.pdbx_description
1 polymer ?
#
loop_
_entity_poly.entity_id
_entity_poly.type
_entity_poly.pdbx_seq_one_letter_code
_entity_poly.pdbx_strand_id
1 'polypeptide(L)'
;MKDTINPITMKELEQRTFRALQESFAEVMAETLTEMDEKIKEARDKKRFRYHDKRRLQFESVFGAVEVKRSYYKDRETGEYVYLLDRYLSFDGSKGMSPVVQEMAME
;
A
#
# COMPACT_ATOMS: atom_id res chain seq x y z
N MET A 1 1.04 42.99 23.03
CA MET A 1 1.07 41.56 22.72
C MET A 1 2.15 41.37 21.67
N LYS A 2 3.17 40.53 21.92
CA LYS A 2 4.16 40.22 20.88
C LYS A 2 3.55 39.10 20.03
N ASP A 3 3.03 39.46 18.87
CA ASP A 3 2.67 38.48 17.84
C ASP A 3 3.95 37.75 17.45
N THR A 4 4.16 36.60 18.07
CA THR A 4 5.35 35.78 17.85
C THR A 4 5.01 34.81 16.73
N ILE A 5 4.83 35.35 15.53
CA ILE A 5 4.89 34.53 14.32
C ILE A 5 6.36 34.13 14.20
N ASN A 6 6.68 32.89 14.58
CA ASN A 6 8.00 32.34 14.32
C ASN A 6 8.18 32.31 12.78
N PRO A 7 9.13 33.07 12.21
CA PRO A 7 9.31 33.08 10.77
C PRO A 7 9.81 31.71 10.31
N ILE A 8 9.03 31.01 9.49
CA ILE A 8 9.47 29.80 8.80
C ILE A 8 10.22 30.19 7.52
N THR A 9 11.25 29.42 7.15
CA THR A 9 11.92 29.61 5.86
C THR A 9 11.14 28.95 4.73
N MET A 10 11.34 29.39 3.48
CA MET A 10 10.74 28.72 2.31
C MET A 10 11.13 27.23 2.25
N LYS A 11 12.40 26.92 2.52
CA LYS A 11 12.89 25.54 2.62
C LYS A 11 12.12 24.72 3.66
N GLU A 12 11.85 25.30 4.83
CA GLU A 12 11.12 24.62 5.88
C GLU A 12 9.65 24.42 5.53
N LEU A 13 9.03 25.40 4.87
CA LEU A 13 7.68 25.27 4.33
C LEU A 13 7.62 24.10 3.34
N GLU A 14 8.52 24.07 2.34
CA GLU A 14 8.59 23.00 1.33
C GLU A 14 8.77 21.62 1.96
N GLN A 15 9.70 21.48 2.92
CA GLN A 15 9.93 20.22 3.62
C GLN A 15 8.72 19.75 4.41
N ARG A 16 7.96 20.68 5.01
CA ARG A 16 6.73 20.35 5.75
C ARG A 16 5.61 19.95 4.79
N THR A 17 5.42 20.70 3.70
CA THR A 17 4.39 20.38 2.70
C THR A 17 4.68 19.07 1.97
N PHE A 18 5.96 18.78 1.70
CA PHE A 18 6.36 17.52 1.07
C PHE A 18 6.09 16.32 1.98
N ARG A 19 6.38 16.42 3.28
CA ARG A 19 6.01 15.36 4.25
C ARG A 19 4.50 15.16 4.34
N ALA A 20 3.73 16.25 4.42
CA ALA A 20 2.28 16.17 4.43
C ALA A 20 1.72 15.53 3.14
N LEU A 21 2.32 15.83 1.99
CA LEU A 21 2.00 15.20 0.70
C LEU A 21 2.28 13.70 0.75
N GLN A 22 3.47 13.29 1.22
CA GLN A 22 3.85 11.88 1.36
C GLN A 22 2.85 11.11 2.23
N GLU A 23 2.59 11.61 3.45
CA GLU A 23 1.63 11.00 4.38
C GLU A 23 0.23 10.86 3.76
N SER A 24 -0.28 11.93 3.12
CA SER A 24 -1.60 11.91 2.49
C SER A 24 -1.67 10.90 1.33
N PHE A 25 -0.63 10.80 0.51
CA PHE A 25 -0.62 9.88 -0.63
C PHE A 25 -0.38 8.42 -0.21
N ALA A 26 0.29 8.17 0.91
CA ALA A 26 0.38 6.84 1.49
C ALA A 26 -1.01 6.32 1.91
N GLU A 27 -1.84 7.18 2.51
CA GLU A 27 -3.24 6.88 2.84
C GLU A 27 -4.07 6.60 1.58
N VAL A 28 -3.99 7.47 0.57
CA VAL A 28 -4.68 7.27 -0.73
C VAL A 28 -4.27 5.96 -1.39
N MET A 29 -2.97 5.59 -1.31
CA MET A 29 -2.50 4.30 -1.83
C MET A 29 -3.10 3.12 -1.05
N ALA A 30 -3.17 3.21 0.27
CA ALA A 30 -3.79 2.17 1.11
C ALA A 30 -5.28 1.99 0.81
N GLU A 31 -6.02 3.10 0.63
CA GLU A 31 -7.43 3.09 0.24
C GLU A 31 -7.62 2.48 -1.15
N THR A 32 -6.82 2.90 -2.12
CA THR A 32 -6.86 2.36 -3.49
C THR A 32 -6.62 0.85 -3.50
N LEU A 33 -5.62 0.37 -2.76
CA LEU A 33 -5.35 -1.08 -2.64
C LEU A 33 -6.48 -1.83 -1.95
N THR A 34 -7.13 -1.20 -0.96
CA THR A 34 -8.29 -1.78 -0.26
C THR A 34 -9.48 -1.93 -1.21
N GLU A 35 -9.81 -0.89 -1.98
CA GLU A 35 -10.88 -0.96 -2.98
C GLU A 35 -10.58 -2.00 -4.07
N MET A 36 -9.33 -2.09 -4.51
CA MET A 36 -8.91 -3.12 -5.46
C MET A 36 -9.09 -4.53 -4.87
N ASP A 37 -8.69 -4.77 -3.62
CA ASP A 37 -8.90 -6.06 -2.93
C ASP A 37 -10.38 -6.42 -2.88
N GLU A 38 -11.26 -5.45 -2.60
CA GLU A 38 -12.71 -5.66 -2.55
C GLU A 38 -13.30 -5.99 -3.93
N LYS A 39 -12.94 -5.23 -4.97
CA LYS A 39 -13.36 -5.50 -6.34
C LYS A 39 -12.89 -6.90 -6.79
N ILE A 40 -11.65 -7.27 -6.48
CA ILE A 40 -11.12 -8.62 -6.76
C ILE A 40 -11.90 -9.67 -5.97
N LYS A 41 -12.20 -9.41 -4.69
CA LYS A 41 -12.98 -10.32 -3.85
C LYS A 41 -14.36 -10.57 -4.45
N GLU A 42 -15.03 -9.56 -4.97
CA GLU A 42 -16.36 -9.70 -5.56
C GLU A 42 -16.32 -10.44 -6.90
N ALA A 43 -15.38 -10.08 -7.77
CA ALA A 43 -15.25 -10.59 -9.13
C ALA A 43 -14.56 -11.97 -9.23
N ARG A 44 -13.91 -12.45 -8.16
CA ARG A 44 -13.18 -13.73 -8.18
C ARG A 44 -14.09 -14.89 -8.58
N ASP A 45 -13.48 -15.91 -9.18
CA ASP A 45 -14.12 -17.23 -9.29
C ASP A 45 -14.30 -17.83 -7.89
N LYS A 46 -15.53 -17.77 -7.37
CA LYS A 46 -15.89 -18.28 -6.04
C LYS A 46 -15.87 -19.81 -5.94
N LYS A 47 -15.92 -20.53 -7.07
CA LYS A 47 -15.80 -21.99 -7.08
C LYS A 47 -14.36 -22.40 -6.84
N ARG A 48 -13.42 -21.72 -7.51
CA ARG A 48 -11.97 -21.94 -7.38
C ARG A 48 -11.37 -21.31 -6.12
N PHE A 49 -11.57 -20.01 -5.92
CA PHE A 49 -10.95 -19.22 -4.85
C PHE A 49 -11.88 -19.06 -3.64
N ARG A 50 -11.70 -19.93 -2.64
CA ARG A 50 -12.44 -19.85 -1.38
C ARG A 50 -11.79 -18.81 -0.47
N TYR A 51 -12.55 -17.79 -0.07
CA TYR A 51 -12.10 -16.83 0.95
C TYR A 51 -11.76 -17.56 2.25
N HIS A 52 -10.61 -17.23 2.84
CA HIS A 52 -10.16 -17.78 4.10
C HIS A 52 -10.16 -16.71 5.20
N ASP A 53 -9.38 -15.63 5.02
CA ASP A 53 -9.29 -14.53 5.97
C ASP A 53 -8.70 -13.27 5.29
N LYS A 54 -8.47 -12.17 6.03
CA LYS A 54 -7.63 -11.05 5.63
C LYS A 54 -6.28 -11.09 6.35
N ARG A 55 -5.21 -10.71 5.65
CA ARG A 55 -3.85 -10.61 6.22
C ARG A 55 -3.23 -9.25 5.94
N ARG A 56 -2.41 -8.78 6.88
CA ARG A 56 -1.73 -7.50 6.82
C ARG A 56 -0.62 -7.53 5.77
N LEU A 57 -0.51 -6.44 5.00
CA LEU A 57 0.59 -6.10 4.11
C LEU A 57 1.16 -4.77 4.61
N GLN A 58 2.47 -4.70 4.81
CA GLN A 58 3.17 -3.46 5.12
C GLN A 58 4.40 -3.35 4.21
N PHE A 59 4.57 -2.21 3.56
CA PHE A 59 5.73 -1.94 2.71
C PHE A 59 6.03 -0.45 2.60
N GLU A 60 7.28 -0.12 2.32
CA GLU A 60 7.73 1.23 2.01
C GLU A 60 7.47 1.56 0.54
N SER A 61 6.74 2.65 0.29
CA SER A 61 6.50 3.22 -1.03
C SER A 61 7.26 4.53 -1.20
N VAL A 62 7.25 5.08 -2.41
CA VAL A 62 7.79 6.44 -2.67
C VAL A 62 7.07 7.53 -1.87
N PHE A 63 5.83 7.26 -1.44
CA PHE A 63 5.03 8.16 -0.61
C PHE A 63 5.24 7.91 0.89
N GLY A 64 6.00 6.89 1.28
CA GLY A 64 6.17 6.46 2.67
C GLY A 64 5.55 5.09 2.94
N ALA A 65 5.46 4.74 4.22
CA ALA A 65 4.97 3.44 4.68
C ALA A 65 3.48 3.27 4.38
N VAL A 66 3.13 2.20 3.67
CA VAL A 66 1.75 1.84 3.33
C VAL A 66 1.36 0.56 4.06
N GLU A 67 0.17 0.57 4.66
CA GLU A 67 -0.41 -0.60 5.33
C GLU A 67 -1.79 -0.90 4.78
N VAL A 68 -2.03 -2.17 4.44
CA VAL A 68 -3.35 -2.64 3.96
C VAL A 68 -3.65 -4.06 4.46
N LYS A 69 -4.94 -4.39 4.59
CA LYS A 69 -5.41 -5.76 4.86
C LYS A 69 -6.00 -6.38 3.59
N ARG A 70 -5.27 -7.34 3.02
CA ARG A 70 -5.63 -8.01 1.77
C ARG A 70 -6.26 -9.38 2.01
N SER A 71 -7.12 -9.81 1.11
CA SER A 71 -7.86 -11.05 1.23
C SER A 71 -6.98 -12.27 0.86
N TYR A 72 -7.06 -13.30 1.69
CA TYR A 72 -6.33 -14.55 1.59
C TYR A 72 -7.27 -15.67 1.18
N TYR A 73 -6.90 -16.41 0.14
CA TYR A 73 -7.75 -17.41 -0.49
C TYR A 73 -7.09 -18.78 -0.49
N LYS A 74 -7.91 -19.83 -0.42
CA LYS A 74 -7.50 -21.17 -0.81
C LYS A 74 -7.89 -21.41 -2.25
N ASP A 75 -6.92 -21.67 -3.12
CA ASP A 75 -7.14 -22.17 -4.48
C ASP A 75 -7.48 -23.65 -4.39
N ARG A 76 -8.69 -24.02 -4.80
CA ARG A 76 -9.16 -25.42 -4.75
C ARG A 76 -8.62 -26.29 -5.86
N GLU A 77 -8.07 -25.70 -6.92
CA GLU A 77 -7.48 -26.45 -8.03
C GLU A 77 -6.05 -26.87 -7.70
N THR A 78 -5.23 -25.94 -7.19
CA THR A 78 -3.83 -26.24 -6.82
C THR A 78 -3.69 -26.70 -5.37
N GLY A 79 -4.67 -26.40 -4.51
CA GLY A 79 -4.59 -26.63 -3.07
C GLY A 79 -3.82 -25.56 -2.30
N GLU A 80 -3.17 -24.64 -3.00
CA GLU A 80 -2.33 -23.59 -2.42
C GLU A 80 -3.15 -22.44 -1.84
N TYR A 81 -2.49 -21.64 -1.01
CA TYR A 81 -3.06 -20.40 -0.53
C TYR A 81 -2.43 -19.19 -1.21
N VAL A 82 -3.28 -18.24 -1.58
CA VAL A 82 -2.91 -17.19 -2.53
C VAL A 82 -3.52 -15.86 -2.11
N TYR A 83 -2.81 -14.77 -2.41
CA TYR A 83 -3.35 -13.42 -2.38
C TYR A 83 -3.62 -13.00 -3.83
N LEU A 84 -4.90 -12.77 -4.16
CA LEU A 84 -5.25 -12.41 -5.53
C LEU A 84 -4.74 -11.01 -5.86
N LEU A 85 -4.81 -10.06 -4.92
CA LEU A 85 -4.26 -8.71 -5.09
C LEU A 85 -2.79 -8.75 -5.49
N ASP A 86 -1.97 -9.54 -4.79
CA ASP A 86 -0.53 -9.68 -5.06
C ASP A 86 -0.28 -10.22 -6.48
N ARG A 87 -1.08 -11.19 -6.93
CA ARG A 87 -1.00 -11.74 -8.28
C ARG A 87 -1.36 -10.71 -9.35
N TYR A 88 -2.40 -9.90 -9.11
CA TYR A 88 -2.80 -8.83 -10.02
C TYR A 88 -1.72 -7.76 -10.16
N LEU A 89 -1.02 -7.45 -9.07
CA LEU A 89 0.03 -6.41 -9.04
C LEU A 89 1.42 -6.95 -9.34
N SER A 90 1.60 -8.26 -9.50
CA SER A 90 2.91 -8.91 -9.52
C SER A 90 3.80 -8.49 -8.34
N PHE A 91 3.19 -8.34 -7.16
CA PHE A 91 3.82 -7.80 -5.96
C PHE A 91 3.39 -8.59 -4.72
N ASP A 92 4.30 -9.37 -4.13
CA ASP A 92 4.02 -10.22 -2.97
C ASP A 92 4.29 -9.55 -1.61
N GLY A 93 4.85 -8.33 -1.62
CA GLY A 93 5.21 -7.59 -0.42
C GLY A 93 6.35 -8.21 0.40
N SER A 94 6.98 -9.30 -0.07
CA SER A 94 7.97 -10.06 0.69
C SER A 94 9.21 -9.26 1.06
N LYS A 95 9.58 -8.31 0.19
CA LYS A 95 10.77 -7.46 0.35
C LYS A 95 10.52 -6.21 1.20
N GLY A 96 9.29 -5.97 1.65
CA GLY A 96 8.93 -4.80 2.46
C GLY A 96 9.08 -3.44 1.75
N MET A 97 9.38 -3.42 0.45
CA MET A 97 9.56 -2.22 -0.37
C MET A 97 8.80 -2.37 -1.68
N SER A 98 8.18 -1.29 -2.16
CA SER A 98 7.58 -1.24 -3.49
C SER A 98 8.64 -1.39 -4.59
N PRO A 99 8.27 -1.88 -5.80
CA PRO A 99 9.22 -2.05 -6.90
C PRO A 99 10.01 -0.78 -7.24
N VAL A 100 9.34 0.38 -7.23
CA VAL A 100 9.98 1.67 -7.51
C VAL A 100 11.02 2.04 -6.46
N VAL A 101 10.74 1.80 -5.17
CA VAL A 101 11.71 2.02 -4.09
C VAL A 101 12.90 1.07 -4.21
N GLN A 102 12.67 -0.18 -4.64
CA GLN A 102 13.76 -1.12 -4.90
C GLN A 102 14.67 -0.64 -6.02
N GLU A 103 14.10 -0.12 -7.12
CA GLU A 103 14.86 0.46 -8.23
C GLU A 103 15.70 1.65 -7.78
N MET A 104 15.12 2.59 -7.03
CA MET A 104 15.83 3.76 -6.50
C MET A 104 16.97 3.40 -5.53
N ALA A 105 16.90 2.25 -4.84
CA ALA A 105 17.95 1.79 -3.93
C ALA A 105 19.12 1.09 -4.64
N MET A 106 18.94 0.71 -5.91
CA MET A 106 19.98 0.08 -6.74
C MET A 106 20.77 1.09 -7.59
N GLU A 107 20.28 2.32 -7.71
CA GLU A 107 20.93 3.47 -8.34
C GLU A 107 21.81 4.26 -7.34
#